data_AF-A0A2S8UGL6-F1
#
_entry.id   AF-A0A2S8UGL6-F1
#
_cell.length_a   1.000
_cell.length_b   1.000
_cell.length_c   1.000
_cell.angle_alpha   90.00
_cell.angle_beta   90.00
_cell.angle_gamma   90.00
#
_symmetry.space_group_name_H-M   'P 1'
#
loop_
_entity.id
_entity.type
_entity.pdbx_description
1 polymer ?
#
loop_
_entity_poly.entity_id
_entity_poly.type
_entity_poly.pdbx_seq_one_letter_code
_entity_poly.pdbx_strand_id
1 'polypeptide(L)'
;MPFFEINAEAQQFTGRESIDAVAELVKRYRPGASTFGDPKAGTLRFINSGPEITIEMGSWVVAFGGDVVVVSQAEFDAAVTRPVDESDDREQR
;
A
#
# COMPACT_ATOMS: atom_id res chain seq x y z
N MET A 1 -18.74 -23.61 -4.93
CA MET A 1 -17.64 -22.82 -5.51
C MET A 1 -16.79 -22.34 -4.35
N PRO A 2 -15.47 -22.56 -4.30
CA PRO A 2 -14.68 -21.98 -3.22
C PRO A 2 -14.68 -20.46 -3.40
N PHE A 3 -15.21 -19.76 -2.41
CA PHE A 3 -15.06 -18.31 -2.29
C PHE A 3 -13.56 -18.07 -2.10
N PHE A 4 -12.89 -17.51 -3.10
CA PHE A 4 -11.53 -17.02 -2.91
C PHE A 4 -11.64 -15.85 -1.94
N GLU A 5 -11.35 -16.10 -0.67
CA GLU A 5 -11.27 -15.08 0.34
C GLU A 5 -10.09 -14.18 -0.03
N ILE A 6 -10.40 -13.02 -0.61
CA ILE A 6 -9.40 -12.01 -0.94
C ILE A 6 -8.95 -11.42 0.40
N ASN A 7 -7.97 -12.06 1.02
CA ASN A 7 -7.29 -11.53 2.19
C ASN A 7 -6.46 -10.32 1.74
N ALA A 8 -7.06 -9.14 1.81
CA ALA A 8 -6.37 -7.88 1.65
C ALA A 8 -5.72 -7.54 2.99
N GLU A 9 -4.39 -7.56 3.03
CA GLU A 9 -3.60 -7.21 4.21
C GLU A 9 -3.05 -5.79 4.02
N ALA A 10 -3.22 -4.93 5.03
CA ALA A 10 -2.77 -3.54 4.96
C ALA A 10 -1.97 -3.17 6.21
N GLN A 11 -0.81 -2.54 6.00
CA GLN A 11 0.07 -2.10 7.07
C GLN A 11 0.53 -0.66 6.82
N GLN A 12 0.37 0.20 7.81
CA GLN A 12 0.91 1.57 7.74
C GLN A 12 2.37 1.60 8.17
N PHE A 13 3.19 2.38 7.46
CA PHE A 13 4.55 2.69 7.88
C PHE A 13 4.57 3.92 8.80
N THR A 14 4.60 3.69 10.10
CA THR A 14 4.61 4.73 11.15
C THR A 14 6.01 5.06 11.66
N GLY A 15 7.04 4.35 11.20
CA GLY A 15 8.42 4.52 11.62
C GLY A 15 9.09 3.19 11.99
N ARG A 16 10.13 3.26 12.82
CA ARG A 16 11.05 2.13 13.07
C ARG A 16 10.37 0.87 13.58
N GLU A 17 9.35 1.01 14.41
CA GLU A 17 8.55 -0.11 14.96
C GLU A 17 7.74 -0.86 13.91
N SER A 18 7.29 -0.16 12.86
CA SER A 18 6.48 -0.74 11.78
C SER A 18 7.30 -1.34 10.64
N ILE A 19 8.64 -1.17 10.64
CA ILE A 19 9.52 -1.67 9.57
C ILE A 19 9.38 -3.18 9.39
N ASP A 20 9.40 -3.93 10.48
CA ASP A 20 9.36 -5.39 10.43
C ASP A 20 8.02 -5.87 9.86
N ALA A 21 6.91 -5.32 10.35
CA ALA A 21 5.57 -5.64 9.88
C ALA A 21 5.37 -5.29 8.38
N VAL A 22 5.84 -4.11 7.95
CA VAL A 22 5.79 -3.71 6.53
C VAL A 22 6.69 -4.63 5.70
N ALA A 23 7.87 -4.99 6.19
CA ALA A 23 8.78 -5.86 5.50
C ALA A 23 8.26 -7.29 5.36
N GLU A 24 7.65 -7.85 6.41
CA GLU A 24 6.99 -9.15 6.38
C GLU A 24 5.84 -9.16 5.38
N LEU A 25 5.00 -8.13 5.37
CA LEU A 25 3.91 -7.99 4.42
C LEU A 25 4.45 -7.99 2.98
N VAL A 26 5.43 -7.13 2.66
CA VAL A 26 5.99 -7.08 1.30
C VAL A 26 6.66 -8.40 0.94
N LYS A 27 7.41 -9.03 1.85
CA LYS A 27 8.10 -10.31 1.59
C LYS A 27 7.14 -11.47 1.39
N ARG A 28 5.99 -11.48 2.07
CA ARG A 28 4.97 -12.53 1.91
C ARG A 28 4.43 -12.57 0.48
N TYR A 29 4.24 -11.40 -0.13
CA TYR A 29 3.73 -11.28 -1.50
C TYR A 29 4.85 -11.20 -2.55
N ARG A 30 6.06 -10.76 -2.15
CA ARG A 30 7.26 -10.70 -2.98
C ARG A 30 8.47 -11.29 -2.22
N PRO A 31 8.66 -12.62 -2.23
CA PRO A 31 9.69 -13.29 -1.42
C PRO A 31 11.13 -12.94 -1.79
N GLY A 32 11.37 -12.34 -2.97
CA GLY A 32 12.68 -11.83 -3.39
C GLY A 32 13.00 -10.41 -2.90
N ALA A 33 12.06 -9.76 -2.19
CA ALA A 33 12.20 -8.38 -1.77
C ALA A 33 13.23 -8.19 -0.67
N SER A 34 14.24 -7.36 -0.95
CA SER A 34 15.19 -6.90 0.06
C SER A 34 14.78 -5.51 0.55
N THR A 35 14.60 -5.40 1.86
CA THR A 35 14.24 -4.14 2.52
C THR A 35 15.49 -3.32 2.85
N PHE A 36 15.53 -2.08 2.36
CA PHE A 36 16.53 -1.07 2.67
C PHE A 36 15.82 0.17 3.18
N GLY A 37 15.86 0.41 4.48
CA GLY A 37 15.23 1.59 5.08
C GLY A 37 16.26 2.40 5.87
N ASP A 38 16.17 3.72 5.75
CA ASP A 38 16.79 4.61 6.74
C ASP A 38 15.69 5.13 7.67
N PRO A 39 15.56 4.57 8.89
CA PRO A 39 14.50 4.97 9.83
C PRO A 39 14.62 6.43 10.28
N LYS A 40 15.78 7.08 10.09
CA LYS A 40 15.94 8.51 10.40
C LYS A 40 15.48 9.40 9.24
N ALA A 41 15.62 8.92 8.00
CA ALA A 41 15.09 9.59 6.81
C ALA A 41 13.57 9.41 6.66
N GLY A 42 12.95 8.48 7.39
CA GLY A 42 11.51 8.22 7.31
C GLY A 42 11.11 7.55 5.99
N THR A 43 12.02 6.79 5.38
CA THR A 43 11.78 6.13 4.09
C THR A 43 12.21 4.66 4.13
N LEU A 44 11.35 3.80 3.64
CA LEU A 44 11.59 2.38 3.37
C LEU A 44 11.67 2.15 1.87
N ARG A 45 12.66 1.40 1.41
CA ARG A 45 12.81 0.99 0.02
C ARG A 45 12.84 -0.53 -0.06
N PHE A 46 12.19 -1.09 -1.07
CA PHE A 46 12.25 -2.52 -1.38
C PHE A 46 12.79 -2.69 -2.78
N ILE A 47 13.90 -3.43 -2.88
CA ILE A 47 14.59 -3.74 -4.13
C ILE A 47 14.58 -5.25 -4.39
N ASN A 48 14.94 -5.66 -5.61
CA ASN A 48 14.91 -7.07 -6.06
C ASN A 48 13.52 -7.73 -6.03
N SER A 49 12.47 -6.92 -5.91
CA SER A 49 11.07 -7.34 -5.92
C SER A 49 10.39 -7.16 -7.28
N GLY A 50 11.13 -6.80 -8.34
CA GLY A 50 10.57 -6.20 -9.56
C GLY A 50 10.77 -4.68 -9.55
N PRO A 51 9.75 -3.85 -9.88
CA PRO A 51 9.87 -2.40 -9.77
C PRO A 51 10.24 -1.98 -8.35
N GLU A 52 11.11 -0.98 -8.23
CA GLU A 52 11.50 -0.44 -6.93
C GLU A 52 10.28 0.14 -6.22
N ILE A 53 10.08 -0.26 -4.96
CA ILE A 53 8.99 0.23 -4.13
C ILE A 53 9.59 1.14 -3.08
N THR A 54 9.20 2.41 -3.09
CA THR A 54 9.58 3.39 -2.06
C THR A 54 8.34 3.74 -1.24
N ILE A 55 8.47 3.64 0.09
CA ILE A 55 7.43 3.86 1.07
C ILE A 55 7.90 4.96 2.01
N GLU A 56 7.16 6.05 2.05
CA GLU A 56 7.40 7.18 2.94
C GLU A 56 6.62 7.01 4.24
N MET A 57 7.12 7.62 5.32
CA MET A 57 6.46 7.60 6.62
C MET A 57 5.05 8.20 6.50
N GLY A 58 4.06 7.49 7.03
CA GLY A 58 2.64 7.82 6.91
C GLY A 58 1.92 7.07 5.78
N SER A 59 2.64 6.50 4.82
CA SER A 59 2.07 5.73 3.72
C SER A 59 1.55 4.36 4.16
N TRP A 60 0.56 3.88 3.44
CA TRP A 60 -0.05 2.57 3.61
C TRP A 60 0.49 1.60 2.56
N VAL A 61 0.84 0.40 3.02
CA VAL A 61 1.23 -0.71 2.15
C VAL A 61 0.09 -1.71 2.16
N VAL A 62 -0.50 -1.94 0.99
CA VAL A 62 -1.67 -2.80 0.81
C VAL A 62 -1.28 -3.95 -0.09
N ALA A 63 -1.47 -5.18 0.37
CA ALA A 63 -1.23 -6.38 -0.39
C ALA A 63 -2.55 -7.05 -0.77
N PHE A 64 -2.80 -7.20 -2.07
CA PHE A 64 -4.06 -7.71 -2.60
C PHE A 64 -3.79 -8.47 -3.92
N GLY A 65 -4.49 -9.59 -4.14
CA GLY A 65 -4.47 -10.28 -5.43
C GLY A 65 -3.10 -10.81 -5.87
N GLY A 66 -2.14 -10.93 -4.93
CA GLY A 66 -0.76 -11.32 -5.23
C GLY A 66 0.19 -10.15 -5.54
N ASP A 67 -0.30 -8.90 -5.46
CA ASP A 67 0.52 -7.70 -5.67
C ASP A 67 0.55 -6.81 -4.42
N VAL A 68 1.47 -5.83 -4.42
CA VAL A 68 1.69 -4.90 -3.31
C VAL A 68 1.64 -3.48 -3.87
N VAL A 69 0.71 -2.70 -3.33
CA VAL A 69 0.50 -1.30 -3.70
C VAL A 69 0.86 -0.42 -2.51
N VAL A 70 1.54 0.69 -2.78
CA VAL A 70 1.81 1.73 -1.80
C VAL A 70 0.85 2.87 -2.06
N VAL A 71 0.13 3.26 -1.02
CA VAL A 71 -0.79 4.40 -1.04
C VAL A 71 -0.20 5.47 -0.15
N SER A 72 0.18 6.59 -0.75
CA SER A 72 0.69 7.73 0.00
C SER A 72 -0.38 8.30 0.90
N GLN A 73 -0.03 8.90 2.05
CA GLN A 73 -1.03 9.52 2.93
C GLN A 73 -1.88 10.57 2.19
N ALA A 74 -1.27 11.35 1.30
CA ALA A 74 -1.97 12.32 0.47
C ALA A 74 -2.95 11.66 -0.52
N GLU A 75 -2.60 10.49 -1.08
CA GLU A 75 -3.49 9.75 -1.98
C GLU A 75 -4.64 9.10 -1.23
N PHE A 76 -4.38 8.59 -0.02
CA PHE A 76 -5.42 8.06 0.86
C PHE A 76 -6.41 9.15 1.25
N ASP A 77 -5.91 10.31 1.69
CA ASP A 77 -6.75 11.46 2.03
C ASP A 77 -7.56 11.95 0.82
N ALA A 78 -6.92 12.03 -0.36
CA ALA A 78 -7.61 12.38 -1.61
C ALA A 78 -8.62 11.32 -2.07
N ALA A 79 -8.52 10.06 -1.65
CA ALA A 79 -9.49 9.01 -1.95
C ALA A 79 -10.67 9.03 -0.97
N VAL A 80 -10.41 9.30 0.31
CA VAL A 80 -11.44 9.40 1.36
C VAL A 80 -12.25 10.69 1.25
N THR A 81 -11.62 11.78 0.80
CA THR A 81 -12.24 13.11 0.71
C THR A 81 -12.90 13.36 -0.63
N ARG A 82 -12.90 12.40 -1.58
CA ARG A 82 -13.78 12.55 -2.74
C ARG A 82 -15.21 12.48 -2.21
N PRO A 83 -16.02 13.55 -2.31
CA PRO A 83 -17.45 13.34 -2.23
C PRO A 83 -17.76 12.29 -3.30
N VAL A 84 -18.53 11.28 -2.93
CA VAL A 84 -19.17 10.43 -3.93
C VAL A 84 -19.98 11.41 -4.76
N ASP A 85 -19.46 11.82 -5.92
CA ASP A 85 -20.19 12.67 -6.85
C ASP A 85 -21.28 11.76 -7.41
N GLU A 86 -22.37 11.71 -6.65
CA GLU A 86 -23.69 11.31 -7.09
C GLU A 86 -24.13 12.34 -8.14
N SER A 87 -23.49 12.31 -9.31
CA SER A 87 -24.03 12.85 -10.55
C SER A 87 -24.27 11.68 -11.51
N ASP A 88 -25.00 10.69 -11.02
CA ASP A 88 -25.91 9.94 -11.86
C ASP A 88 -27.06 10.90 -12.25
N ASP A 89 -27.54 10.77 -13.48
CA ASP A 89 -28.75 11.43 -13.99
C ASP A 89 -28.64 12.89 -14.45
N ARG A 90 -27.88 13.12 -15.53
CA ARG A 90 -28.43 13.91 -16.66
C ARG A 90 -28.20 13.19 -17.98
N GLU A 91 -28.90 12.08 -18.07
CA GLU A 91 -29.42 11.58 -19.32
C GLU A 91 -30.27 12.69 -20.00
N GLN A 92 -29.94 12.98 -21.26
CA GLN A 92 -30.83 13.44 -22.32
C GLN A 92 -31.83 14.58 -21.99
N ARG A 93 -31.50 15.82 -22.39
CA ARG A 93 -32.46 16.74 -23.04
C ARG A 93 -31.78 17.64 -24.05
#